data_AF-A0A670Y6R9-F1
#
_entry.id   AF-A0A670Y6R9-F1
#
_cell.length_a   1.000
_cell.length_b   1.000
_cell.length_c   1.000
_cell.angle_alpha   90.00
_cell.angle_beta   90.00
_cell.angle_gamma   90.00
#
_symmetry.space_group_name_H-M   'P 1'
#
loop_
_entity.id
_entity.type
_entity.pdbx_description
1 polymer ?
#
loop_
_entity_poly.entity_id
_entity_poly.type
_entity_poly.pdbx_seq_one_letter_code
_entity_poly.pdbx_strand_id
1 'polypeptide(L)'
;MGGKFFYLLVASTLIAYYIYTPLPENVEEPWKDVNISFALQATIVEKLNLAHYMDVINLHTIAEYTAPTSDEKVIVTDTDFSHVPVRLYIPIKKSNVLKRAVIFIHGGGWCIGSATMKSYDLLSRWTSERLSAVVVSVDYRLAPKYRFPVAFEDVYSVAKYFLQSSILEKYTVDPSRIGIAGDSAGGNLAAAVTQTNCSN
;
A
#
# COMPACT_ATOMS: atom_id res chain seq x y z
N MET A 1 11.43 16.58 -33.85
CA MET A 1 12.04 15.30 -33.41
C MET A 1 12.80 15.38 -32.08
N GLY A 2 13.15 16.57 -31.53
CA GLY A 2 13.94 16.69 -30.29
C GLY A 2 13.24 16.40 -28.96
N GLY A 3 11.93 16.66 -28.85
CA GLY A 3 11.21 16.47 -27.58
C GLY A 3 11.21 15.02 -27.09
N LYS A 4 10.86 14.06 -27.96
CA LYS A 4 10.84 12.62 -27.62
C LYS A 4 12.21 12.09 -27.17
N PHE A 5 13.29 12.59 -27.76
CA PHE A 5 14.65 12.20 -27.40
C PHE A 5 15.06 12.78 -26.04
N PHE A 6 14.64 14.01 -25.75
CA PHE A 6 14.85 14.64 -24.44
C PHE A 6 14.04 13.94 -23.33
N TYR A 7 12.80 13.56 -23.58
CA TYR A 7 12.01 12.75 -22.63
C TYR A 7 12.64 11.39 -22.36
N LEU A 8 13.18 10.74 -23.40
CA LEU A 8 13.91 9.49 -23.25
C LEU A 8 15.19 9.67 -22.43
N LEU A 9 15.90 10.80 -22.60
CA LEU A 9 17.09 11.15 -21.84
C LEU A 9 16.77 11.42 -20.37
N VAL A 10 15.72 12.19 -20.08
CA VAL A 10 15.28 12.46 -18.70
C VAL A 10 14.82 11.17 -18.05
N ALA A 11 13.95 10.38 -18.71
CA ALA A 11 13.50 9.11 -18.19
C ALA A 11 14.66 8.12 -17.95
N SER A 12 15.62 8.03 -18.87
CA SER A 12 16.80 7.17 -18.69
C SER A 12 17.75 7.68 -17.60
N THR A 13 17.84 8.99 -17.37
CA THR A 13 18.60 9.56 -16.24
C THR A 13 17.90 9.31 -14.91
N LEU A 14 16.57 9.38 -14.86
CA LEU A 14 15.76 9.06 -13.67
C LEU A 14 15.81 7.56 -13.34
N ILE A 15 15.72 6.71 -14.37
CA ILE A 15 15.88 5.26 -14.26
C ILE A 15 17.31 4.91 -13.83
N ALA A 16 18.33 5.55 -14.42
CA ALA A 16 19.72 5.39 -14.00
C ALA A 16 19.94 5.88 -12.57
N TYR A 17 19.34 7.00 -12.15
CA TYR A 17 19.42 7.45 -10.76
C TYR A 17 18.78 6.43 -9.81
N TYR A 18 17.59 5.92 -10.14
CA TYR A 18 16.88 4.92 -9.34
C TYR A 18 17.61 3.57 -9.26
N ILE A 19 18.28 3.16 -10.34
CA ILE A 19 19.03 1.88 -10.42
C ILE A 19 20.45 2.02 -9.85
N TYR A 20 21.08 3.21 -9.95
CA TYR A 20 22.54 3.37 -9.85
C TYR A 20 23.02 4.36 -8.79
N THR A 21 22.19 4.84 -7.87
CA THR A 21 22.72 5.46 -6.64
C THR A 21 23.14 4.38 -5.64
N PRO A 22 24.44 4.09 -5.46
CA PRO A 22 24.88 3.59 -4.18
C PRO A 22 24.67 4.74 -3.20
N LEU A 23 23.54 4.73 -2.49
CA LEU A 23 23.33 5.63 -1.36
C LEU A 23 24.51 5.39 -0.40
N PRO A 24 25.21 6.44 0.03
CA PRO A 24 26.40 6.25 0.85
C PRO A 24 26.01 5.48 2.12
N GLU A 25 26.85 4.53 2.53
CA GLU A 25 26.53 3.52 3.57
C GLU A 25 26.14 4.14 4.94
N ASN A 26 26.41 5.44 5.12
CA ASN A 26 26.11 6.20 6.32
C ASN A 26 24.68 6.79 6.35
N VAL A 27 23.85 6.57 5.32
CA VAL A 27 22.44 6.97 5.35
C VAL A 27 21.64 5.92 6.11
N GLU A 28 21.18 6.26 7.33
CA GLU A 28 20.39 5.35 8.17
C GLU A 28 19.07 4.93 7.50
N GLU A 29 18.44 5.83 6.74
CA GLU A 29 17.14 5.59 6.12
C GLU A 29 17.17 5.92 4.61
N PRO A 30 17.80 5.05 3.79
CA PRO A 30 18.01 5.29 2.35
C PRO A 30 16.71 5.56 1.58
N TRP A 31 15.58 5.00 2.05
CA TRP A 31 14.26 5.20 1.47
C TRP A 31 13.75 6.65 1.61
N LYS A 32 14.17 7.42 2.63
CA LYS A 32 13.79 8.84 2.77
C LYS A 32 14.42 9.69 1.68
N ASP A 33 15.69 9.46 1.39
CA ASP A 33 16.42 10.17 0.34
C ASP A 33 15.84 9.89 -1.05
N VAL A 34 15.46 8.63 -1.33
CA VAL A 34 14.78 8.26 -2.57
C VAL A 34 13.46 9.02 -2.73
N ASN A 35 12.64 9.08 -1.68
CA ASN A 35 11.35 9.79 -1.71
C ASN A 35 11.51 11.30 -1.92
N ILE A 36 12.44 11.94 -1.19
CA ILE A 36 12.73 13.37 -1.32
C ILE A 36 13.22 13.69 -2.74
N SER A 37 14.14 12.86 -3.25
CA SER A 37 14.70 13.05 -4.58
C SER A 37 13.65 12.88 -5.67
N PHE A 38 12.72 11.92 -5.52
CA PHE A 38 11.63 11.72 -6.46
C PHE A 38 10.63 12.90 -6.46
N ALA A 39 10.31 13.45 -5.30
CA ALA A 39 9.48 14.65 -5.18
C ALA A 39 10.14 15.89 -5.81
N LEU A 40 11.45 16.04 -5.63
CA LEU A 40 12.22 17.12 -6.28
C LEU A 40 12.22 16.97 -7.81
N GLN A 41 12.41 15.76 -8.31
CA GLN A 41 12.35 15.45 -9.74
C GLN A 41 10.97 15.76 -10.32
N ALA A 42 9.89 15.35 -9.65
CA ALA A 42 8.52 15.68 -10.06
C ALA A 42 8.29 17.19 -10.14
N THR A 43 8.82 17.95 -9.17
CA THR A 43 8.77 19.42 -9.18
C THR A 43 9.51 20.02 -10.38
N ILE A 44 10.69 19.50 -10.73
CA ILE A 44 11.46 19.97 -11.89
C ILE A 44 10.70 19.67 -13.19
N VAL A 45 10.15 18.46 -13.33
CA VAL A 45 9.37 18.05 -14.52
C VAL A 45 8.14 18.95 -14.71
N GLU A 46 7.44 19.28 -13.62
CA GLU A 46 6.31 20.21 -13.65
C GLU A 46 6.75 21.63 -14.02
N LYS A 47 7.83 22.16 -13.42
CA LYS A 47 8.35 23.50 -13.75
C LYS A 47 8.83 23.63 -15.19
N LEU A 48 9.28 22.54 -15.81
CA LEU A 48 9.62 22.48 -17.23
C LEU A 48 8.40 22.25 -18.13
N ASN A 49 7.19 22.16 -17.56
CA ASN A 49 5.91 21.92 -18.23
C ASN A 49 5.90 20.63 -19.06
N LEU A 50 6.59 19.59 -18.57
CA LEU A 50 6.78 18.31 -19.25
C LEU A 50 5.70 17.27 -18.88
N ALA A 51 5.28 17.27 -17.61
CA ALA A 51 4.18 16.46 -17.10
C ALA A 51 3.66 17.10 -15.80
N HIS A 52 2.43 16.78 -15.41
CA HIS A 52 1.87 17.23 -14.14
C HIS A 52 2.55 16.49 -12.97
N TYR A 53 2.77 17.18 -11.85
CA TYR A 53 3.48 16.61 -10.69
C TYR A 53 2.91 15.25 -10.26
N MET A 54 1.58 15.15 -10.16
CA MET A 54 0.91 13.92 -9.73
C MET A 54 1.10 12.75 -10.70
N ASP A 55 1.26 13.02 -11.99
CA ASP A 55 1.49 11.96 -12.97
C ASP A 55 2.87 11.35 -12.75
N VAL A 56 3.88 12.18 -12.45
CA VAL A 56 5.24 11.72 -12.14
C VAL A 56 5.25 10.94 -10.83
N ILE A 57 4.60 11.45 -9.78
CA ILE A 57 4.53 10.75 -8.50
C ILE A 57 3.83 9.38 -8.64
N ASN A 58 2.77 9.29 -9.43
CA ASN A 58 2.08 8.02 -9.69
C ASN A 58 2.93 6.98 -10.43
N LEU A 59 3.91 7.40 -11.25
CA LEU A 59 4.84 6.46 -11.88
C LEU A 59 5.64 5.68 -10.85
N HIS A 60 5.94 6.26 -9.69
CA HIS A 60 6.60 5.54 -8.61
C HIS A 60 5.73 4.41 -8.05
N THR A 61 4.45 4.69 -7.78
CA THR A 61 3.48 3.65 -7.36
C THR A 61 3.40 2.51 -8.37
N ILE A 62 3.40 2.82 -9.67
CA ILE A 62 3.37 1.81 -10.74
C ILE A 62 4.69 1.02 -10.79
N ALA A 63 5.84 1.71 -10.70
CA ALA A 63 7.16 1.08 -10.73
C ALA A 63 7.42 0.18 -9.50
N GLU A 64 6.77 0.48 -8.37
CA GLU A 64 6.81 -0.33 -7.16
C GLU A 64 5.86 -1.54 -7.20
N TYR A 65 5.08 -1.74 -8.26
CA TYR A 65 4.16 -2.87 -8.33
C TYR A 65 4.86 -4.22 -8.08
N THR A 66 4.25 -5.05 -7.23
CA THR A 66 4.63 -6.44 -7.05
C THR A 66 3.45 -7.37 -7.25
N ALA A 67 3.69 -8.53 -7.86
CA ALA A 67 2.70 -9.58 -8.02
C ALA A 67 2.44 -10.29 -6.68
N PRO A 68 1.26 -10.90 -6.48
CA PRO A 68 0.96 -11.66 -5.27
C PRO A 68 1.73 -13.00 -5.26
N THR A 69 3.00 -12.97 -4.89
CA THR A 69 3.86 -14.16 -4.85
C THR A 69 3.80 -14.80 -3.46
N SER A 70 3.38 -16.06 -3.36
CA SER A 70 3.44 -16.80 -2.10
C SER A 70 4.84 -17.36 -1.85
N ASP A 71 5.20 -17.53 -0.58
CA ASP A 71 6.46 -18.15 -0.14
C ASP A 71 6.18 -19.23 0.93
N GLU A 72 7.25 -19.81 1.49
CA GLU A 72 7.17 -20.87 2.50
C GLU A 72 6.56 -20.44 3.84
N LYS A 73 6.43 -19.14 4.09
CA LYS A 73 5.92 -18.56 5.34
C LYS A 73 4.55 -17.92 5.18
N VAL A 74 4.27 -17.31 4.03
CA VAL A 74 3.07 -16.51 3.79
C VAL A 74 2.47 -16.81 2.42
N ILE A 75 1.18 -17.16 2.41
CA ILE A 75 0.35 -17.22 1.20
C ILE A 75 -0.13 -15.81 0.90
N VAL A 76 0.12 -15.34 -0.32
CA VAL A 76 -0.30 -14.02 -0.79
C VAL A 76 -1.26 -14.17 -1.95
N THR A 77 -2.43 -13.55 -1.83
CA THR A 77 -3.48 -13.59 -2.85
C THR A 77 -4.19 -12.26 -3.00
N ASP A 78 -4.49 -11.90 -4.24
CA ASP A 78 -5.35 -10.76 -4.57
C ASP A 78 -6.80 -11.23 -4.68
N THR A 79 -7.73 -10.48 -4.09
CA THR A 79 -9.16 -10.75 -4.15
C THR A 79 -9.95 -9.47 -3.90
N ASP A 80 -11.28 -9.54 -3.93
CA ASP A 80 -12.16 -8.40 -3.66
C ASP A 80 -12.99 -8.67 -2.41
N PHE A 81 -12.99 -7.71 -1.48
CA PHE A 81 -13.91 -7.68 -0.34
C PHE A 81 -14.90 -6.54 -0.55
N SER A 82 -16.19 -6.86 -0.65
CA SER A 82 -17.24 -5.85 -0.93
C SER A 82 -16.95 -4.99 -2.18
N HIS A 83 -16.44 -5.59 -3.26
CA HIS A 83 -16.05 -4.92 -4.52
C HIS A 83 -14.85 -3.95 -4.41
N VAL A 84 -14.12 -3.99 -3.29
CA VAL A 84 -12.86 -3.27 -3.13
C VAL A 84 -11.71 -4.27 -3.21
N PRO A 85 -10.71 -4.03 -4.07
CA PRO A 85 -9.56 -4.92 -4.16
C PRO A 85 -8.76 -4.92 -2.85
N VAL A 86 -8.32 -6.11 -2.46
CA VAL A 86 -7.48 -6.33 -1.30
C VAL A 86 -6.39 -7.33 -1.63
N ARG A 87 -5.22 -7.14 -1.03
CA ARG A 87 -4.17 -8.16 -0.98
C ARG A 87 -4.14 -8.82 0.38
N LEU A 88 -4.31 -10.14 0.39
CA LEU A 88 -4.31 -10.96 1.59
C LEU A 88 -2.94 -11.58 1.83
N TYR A 89 -2.52 -11.60 3.09
CA TYR A 89 -1.31 -12.27 3.55
C TYR A 89 -1.69 -13.23 4.67
N ILE A 90 -1.59 -14.52 4.39
CA ILE A 90 -2.02 -15.59 5.30
C ILE A 90 -0.78 -16.38 5.74
N PRO A 91 -0.44 -16.39 7.04
CA PRO A 91 0.73 -17.11 7.53
C PRO A 91 0.47 -18.62 7.51
N ILE A 92 1.46 -19.39 7.06
CA ILE A 92 1.38 -20.85 6.81
C ILE A 92 1.51 -21.68 8.10
N LYS A 93 1.72 -21.06 9.26
CA LYS A 93 1.99 -21.74 10.53
C LYS A 93 1.00 -22.88 10.82
N LYS A 94 1.53 -24.11 10.95
CA LYS A 94 0.81 -25.32 11.37
C LYS A 94 0.50 -25.24 12.85
N SER A 95 -0.60 -24.59 13.21
CA SER A 95 -1.06 -24.47 14.58
C SER A 95 -2.58 -24.48 14.57
N ASN A 96 -3.19 -25.28 15.45
CA ASN A 96 -4.64 -25.31 15.67
C ASN A 96 -5.16 -24.05 16.39
N VAL A 97 -4.29 -23.07 16.65
CA VAL A 97 -4.65 -21.81 17.30
C VAL A 97 -5.18 -20.82 16.28
N LEU A 98 -6.29 -20.17 16.60
CA LEU A 98 -6.85 -19.07 15.82
C LEU A 98 -5.80 -17.96 15.60
N LYS A 99 -5.77 -17.40 14.39
CA LYS A 99 -4.84 -16.37 13.95
C LYS A 99 -5.28 -14.99 14.42
N ARG A 100 -4.33 -14.07 14.57
CA ARG A 100 -4.65 -12.64 14.69
C ARG A 100 -5.02 -12.10 13.30
N ALA A 101 -5.57 -10.89 13.22
CA ALA A 101 -5.68 -10.19 11.95
C ALA A 101 -5.33 -8.70 12.05
N VAL A 102 -4.87 -8.15 10.93
CA VAL A 102 -4.59 -6.72 10.75
C VAL A 102 -5.21 -6.26 9.44
N ILE A 103 -6.12 -5.29 9.48
CA ILE A 103 -6.54 -4.55 8.29
C ILE A 103 -5.54 -3.41 8.11
N PHE A 104 -4.76 -3.44 7.03
CA PHE A 104 -3.75 -2.43 6.75
C PHE A 104 -4.21 -1.48 5.64
N ILE A 105 -4.04 -0.18 5.86
CA ILE A 105 -4.47 0.87 4.95
C ILE A 105 -3.25 1.71 4.59
N HIS A 106 -2.87 1.68 3.32
CA HIS A 106 -1.69 2.40 2.84
C HIS A 106 -1.88 3.93 2.91
N GLY A 107 -0.78 4.65 3.12
CA GLY A 107 -0.70 6.10 3.00
C GLY A 107 -0.66 6.60 1.55
N GLY A 108 -0.29 7.87 1.39
CA GLY A 108 -0.21 8.53 0.07
C GLY A 108 -1.19 9.69 -0.13
N GLY A 109 -1.54 10.41 0.94
CA GLY A 109 -2.37 11.62 0.83
C GLY A 109 -3.71 11.40 0.12
N TRP A 110 -4.27 10.19 0.20
CA TRP A 110 -5.48 9.75 -0.52
C TRP A 110 -5.40 9.83 -2.05
N CYS A 111 -4.24 10.17 -2.63
CA CYS A 111 -4.07 10.43 -4.05
C CYS A 111 -3.08 9.49 -4.73
N ILE A 112 -2.20 8.87 -3.95
CA ILE A 112 -1.18 7.93 -4.41
C ILE A 112 -1.14 6.72 -3.47
N GLY A 113 -0.38 5.69 -3.85
CA GLY A 113 -0.28 4.46 -3.07
C GLY A 113 -1.07 3.31 -3.67
N SER A 114 -0.71 2.08 -3.29
CA SER A 114 -1.50 0.88 -3.59
C SER A 114 -1.12 -0.23 -2.62
N ALA A 115 -2.06 -1.11 -2.29
CA ALA A 115 -1.78 -2.36 -1.57
C ALA A 115 -0.78 -3.26 -2.33
N THR A 116 -0.57 -3.03 -3.62
CA THR A 116 0.32 -3.80 -4.48
C THR A 116 1.73 -3.22 -4.61
N MET A 117 2.04 -2.10 -3.94
CA MET A 117 3.39 -1.55 -3.92
C MET A 117 4.33 -2.42 -3.08
N LYS A 118 5.57 -2.58 -3.54
CA LYS A 118 6.62 -3.38 -2.90
C LYS A 118 6.86 -3.00 -1.44
N SER A 119 6.86 -1.71 -1.12
CA SER A 119 7.02 -1.20 0.24
C SER A 119 5.91 -1.71 1.18
N TYR A 120 4.64 -1.60 0.78
CA TYR A 120 3.50 -2.11 1.54
C TYR A 120 3.39 -3.63 1.52
N ASP A 121 3.83 -4.29 0.44
CA ASP A 121 3.90 -5.75 0.37
C ASP A 121 4.90 -6.32 1.36
N LEU A 122 6.11 -5.76 1.41
CA LEU A 122 7.14 -6.15 2.39
C LEU A 122 6.66 -5.91 3.82
N LEU A 123 6.05 -4.76 4.10
CA LEU A 123 5.50 -4.46 5.42
C LEU A 123 4.39 -5.44 5.82
N SER A 124 3.49 -5.78 4.90
CA SER A 124 2.36 -6.68 5.15
C SER A 124 2.80 -8.12 5.34
N ARG A 125 3.74 -8.62 4.52
CA ARG A 125 4.40 -9.93 4.73
C ARG A 125 5.06 -9.99 6.10
N TRP A 126 5.84 -8.97 6.42
CA TRP A 126 6.60 -8.90 7.65
C TRP A 126 5.69 -8.89 8.88
N THR A 127 4.59 -8.15 8.81
CA THR A 127 3.52 -8.12 9.81
C THR A 127 2.86 -9.49 9.95
N SER A 128 2.49 -10.11 8.82
CA SER A 128 1.85 -11.43 8.78
C SER A 128 2.73 -12.50 9.44
N GLU A 129 4.01 -12.54 9.09
CA GLU A 129 5.00 -13.48 9.63
C GLU A 129 5.23 -13.24 11.14
N ARG A 130 5.64 -12.02 11.53
CA ARG A 130 6.03 -11.72 12.92
C ARG A 130 4.88 -11.84 13.90
N LEU A 131 3.67 -11.42 13.51
CA LEU A 131 2.50 -11.47 14.39
C LEU A 131 1.72 -12.78 14.27
N SER A 132 2.05 -13.63 13.28
CA SER A 132 1.22 -14.77 12.89
C SER A 132 -0.23 -14.32 12.66
N ALA A 133 -0.38 -13.28 11.84
CA ALA A 133 -1.63 -12.58 11.59
C ALA A 133 -2.04 -12.65 10.12
N VAL A 134 -3.33 -12.79 9.85
CA VAL A 134 -3.89 -12.52 8.52
C VAL A 134 -3.85 -11.02 8.28
N VAL A 135 -3.16 -10.56 7.25
CA VAL A 135 -3.15 -9.13 6.88
C VAL A 135 -4.07 -8.92 5.68
N VAL A 136 -4.98 -7.96 5.79
CA VAL A 136 -5.87 -7.49 4.71
C VAL A 136 -5.37 -6.11 4.30
N SER A 137 -4.56 -6.02 3.25
CA SER A 137 -4.08 -4.74 2.73
C SER A 137 -5.09 -4.18 1.73
N VAL A 138 -5.67 -3.03 2.04
CA VAL A 138 -6.81 -2.45 1.30
C VAL A 138 -6.34 -1.54 0.16
N ASP A 139 -6.79 -1.80 -1.06
CA ASP A 139 -6.50 -0.97 -2.25
C ASP A 139 -7.67 -0.02 -2.54
N TYR A 140 -7.83 0.99 -1.68
CA TYR A 140 -8.98 1.90 -1.74
C TYR A 140 -8.87 2.89 -2.90
N ARG A 141 -10.01 3.38 -3.38
CA ARG A 141 -10.06 4.33 -4.50
C ARG A 141 -9.46 5.69 -4.14
N LEU A 142 -8.69 6.26 -5.07
CA LEU A 142 -7.91 7.47 -4.85
C LEU A 142 -8.51 8.74 -5.48
N ALA A 143 -8.27 9.87 -4.81
CA ALA A 143 -8.42 11.20 -5.34
C ALA A 143 -7.37 11.47 -6.44
N PRO A 144 -7.60 12.42 -7.37
CA PRO A 144 -8.76 13.30 -7.46
C PRO A 144 -9.99 12.67 -8.13
N LYS A 145 -9.84 11.47 -8.72
CA LYS A 145 -10.93 10.78 -9.45
C LYS A 145 -12.07 10.40 -8.52
N TYR A 146 -11.74 9.93 -7.32
CA TYR A 146 -12.70 9.58 -6.28
C TYR A 146 -12.43 10.45 -5.05
N ARG A 147 -13.23 11.51 -4.88
CA ARG A 147 -13.09 12.43 -3.75
C ARG A 147 -13.70 11.82 -2.48
N PHE A 148 -13.37 12.40 -1.33
CA PHE A 148 -14.05 12.09 -0.07
C PHE A 148 -15.58 12.10 -0.26
N PRO A 149 -16.34 11.11 0.27
CA PRO A 149 -15.92 10.09 1.25
C PRO A 149 -15.49 8.73 0.68
N VAL A 150 -15.27 8.59 -0.63
CA VAL A 150 -15.15 7.28 -1.30
C VAL A 150 -14.07 6.36 -0.69
N ALA A 151 -12.86 6.87 -0.45
CA ALA A 151 -11.78 6.08 0.17
C ALA A 151 -12.17 5.55 1.57
N PHE A 152 -12.88 6.36 2.35
CA PHE A 152 -13.39 5.96 3.67
C PHE A 152 -14.46 4.88 3.54
N GLU A 153 -15.41 5.03 2.61
CA GLU A 153 -16.45 4.04 2.36
C GLU A 153 -15.86 2.69 1.91
N ASP A 154 -14.84 2.71 1.05
CA ASP A 154 -14.12 1.52 0.62
C ASP A 154 -13.51 0.78 1.81
N VAL A 155 -12.70 1.47 2.62
CA VAL A 155 -12.04 0.87 3.79
C VAL A 155 -13.08 0.39 4.81
N TYR A 156 -14.13 1.18 5.07
CA TYR A 156 -15.21 0.79 5.99
C TYR A 156 -15.93 -0.47 5.50
N SER A 157 -16.24 -0.56 4.20
CA SER A 157 -16.91 -1.72 3.61
C SER A 157 -16.05 -2.98 3.69
N VAL A 158 -14.74 -2.88 3.45
CA VAL A 158 -13.79 -3.98 3.59
C VAL A 158 -13.69 -4.44 5.03
N ALA A 159 -13.58 -3.50 5.98
CA ALA A 159 -13.54 -3.83 7.40
C ALA A 159 -14.82 -4.55 7.84
N LYS A 160 -15.99 -4.02 7.48
CA LYS A 160 -17.28 -4.64 7.80
C LYS A 160 -17.42 -6.03 7.17
N TYR A 161 -17.00 -6.20 5.92
CA TYR A 161 -17.02 -7.49 5.24
C TYR A 161 -16.10 -8.51 5.92
N PHE A 162 -14.87 -8.12 6.23
CA PHE A 162 -13.88 -9.01 6.84
C PHE A 162 -14.27 -9.44 8.27
N LEU A 163 -14.95 -8.57 9.02
CA LEU A 163 -15.42 -8.84 10.37
C LEU A 163 -16.66 -9.78 10.44
N GLN A 164 -17.24 -10.18 9.31
CA GLN A 164 -18.32 -11.17 9.29
C GLN A 164 -17.83 -12.53 9.81
N SER A 165 -18.62 -13.18 10.67
CA SER A 165 -18.22 -14.46 11.31
C SER A 165 -17.79 -15.54 10.31
N SER A 166 -18.47 -15.64 9.17
CA SER A 166 -18.14 -16.59 8.09
C SER A 166 -16.79 -16.31 7.45
N ILE A 167 -16.41 -15.03 7.33
CA ILE A 167 -15.11 -14.62 6.78
C ILE A 167 -14.00 -14.87 7.80
N LEU A 168 -14.23 -14.53 9.07
CA LEU A 168 -13.29 -14.83 10.15
C LEU A 168 -13.02 -16.33 10.27
N GLU A 169 -14.06 -17.17 10.20
CA GLU A 169 -13.94 -18.63 10.20
C GLU A 169 -13.14 -19.14 9.00
N LYS A 170 -13.44 -18.65 7.79
CA LYS A 170 -12.72 -19.01 6.55
C LYS A 170 -11.21 -18.81 6.68
N TYR A 171 -10.77 -17.73 7.33
CA TYR A 171 -9.35 -17.43 7.53
C TYR A 171 -8.80 -17.89 8.88
N THR A 172 -9.63 -18.55 9.69
CA THR A 172 -9.31 -19.04 11.04
C THR A 172 -8.84 -17.90 11.96
N VAL A 173 -9.49 -16.75 11.89
CA VAL A 173 -9.16 -15.54 12.66
C VAL A 173 -9.92 -15.51 13.98
N ASP A 174 -9.24 -15.12 15.04
CA ASP A 174 -9.81 -14.87 16.35
C ASP A 174 -10.51 -13.50 16.38
N PRO A 175 -11.84 -13.44 16.58
CA PRO A 175 -12.58 -12.17 16.58
C PRO A 175 -12.13 -11.22 17.70
N SER A 176 -11.50 -11.72 18.76
CA SER A 176 -10.99 -10.90 19.87
C SER A 176 -9.61 -10.28 19.60
N ARG A 177 -8.95 -10.63 18.48
CA ARG A 177 -7.57 -10.23 18.16
C ARG A 177 -7.43 -9.67 16.75
N ILE A 178 -8.23 -8.66 16.44
CA ILE A 178 -8.23 -7.94 15.17
C ILE A 178 -7.78 -6.50 15.40
N GLY A 179 -6.76 -6.07 14.67
CA GLY A 179 -6.28 -4.69 14.64
C GLY A 179 -6.56 -4.02 13.30
N ILE A 180 -6.55 -2.69 13.30
CA ILE A 180 -6.53 -1.86 12.10
C ILE A 180 -5.33 -0.92 12.19
N ALA A 181 -4.62 -0.75 11.09
CA ALA A 181 -3.40 0.04 11.03
C ALA A 181 -3.28 0.74 9.68
N GLY A 182 -2.51 1.82 9.65
CA GLY A 182 -2.17 2.53 8.43
C GLY A 182 -1.19 3.65 8.72
N ASP A 183 -0.50 4.11 7.68
CA ASP A 183 0.45 5.21 7.76
C ASP A 183 -0.14 6.49 7.13
N SER A 184 0.20 7.67 7.66
CA SER A 184 -0.19 8.96 7.09
C SER A 184 -1.72 9.05 6.81
N ALA A 185 -2.12 9.26 5.55
CA ALA A 185 -3.52 9.24 5.10
C ALA A 185 -4.25 7.93 5.41
N GLY A 186 -3.57 6.79 5.34
CA GLY A 186 -4.10 5.49 5.74
C GLY A 186 -4.30 5.37 7.25
N GLY A 187 -3.44 6.00 8.05
CA GLY A 187 -3.61 6.14 9.49
C GLY A 187 -4.83 7.01 9.86
N ASN A 188 -5.07 8.08 9.09
CA ASN A 188 -6.30 8.86 9.20
C ASN A 188 -7.55 8.02 8.93
N LEU A 189 -7.56 7.23 7.84
CA LEU A 189 -8.66 6.33 7.50
C LEU A 189 -8.86 5.24 8.56
N ALA A 190 -7.76 4.65 9.06
CA ALA A 190 -7.79 3.66 10.14
C ALA A 190 -8.52 4.23 11.38
N ALA A 191 -8.11 5.41 11.84
CA ALA A 191 -8.72 6.07 12.99
C ALA A 191 -10.21 6.39 12.75
N ALA A 192 -10.57 6.91 11.57
CA ALA A 192 -11.95 7.24 11.23
C ALA A 192 -12.87 5.99 11.21
N VAL A 193 -12.40 4.88 10.62
CA VAL A 193 -13.15 3.62 10.56
C VAL A 193 -13.34 3.02 11.95
N THR A 194 -12.32 3.06 12.81
CA THR A 194 -12.43 2.60 14.20
C THR A 194 -13.51 3.37 14.97
N GLN A 195 -13.54 4.70 14.86
CA GLN A 195 -14.55 5.53 15.55
C GLN A 195 -15.98 5.19 15.09
N THR A 196 -16.15 4.86 13.81
CA THR A 196 -17.46 4.51 13.23
C THR A 196 -17.97 3.16 13.71
N ASN A 197 -17.07 2.18 13.92
CA ASN A 197 -17.44 0.86 14.43
C ASN A 197 -17.78 0.85 15.93
N CYS A 198 -17.29 1.82 16.71
CA CYS A 198 -17.67 1.96 18.12
C CYS A 198 -19.03 2.64 18.35
N SER A 199 -19.62 3.22 17.29
CA SER A 199 -20.83 4.05 17.37
C SER A 199 -22.11 3.32 16.94
N ASN A 200 -22.02 2.04 16.56
CA ASN A 200 -23.14 1.17 16.19
C ASN A 200 -23.14 -0.09 17.07
#